data_AF-A0A0Q4BAB9-F1
#
_entry.id   AF-A0A0Q4BAB9-F1
#
_cell.length_a   1.000
_cell.length_b   1.000
_cell.length_c   1.000
_cell.angle_alpha   90.00
_cell.angle_beta   90.00
_cell.angle_gamma   90.00
#
_symmetry.space_group_name_H-M   'P 1'
#
loop_
_entity.id
_entity.type
_entity.pdbx_description
1 polymer ?
#
loop_
_entity_poly.entity_id
_entity_poly.type
_entity_poly.pdbx_seq_one_letter_code
_entity_poly.pdbx_strand_id
1 'polypeptide(L)' 'MCESAVVLESAEGTETVMPEAAMVWVKGSDIVCVDILGREMAVNNARISEIDLMGHRVLLTRL' A
#
# COMPACT_ATOMS: atom_id res chain seq x y z
N MET A 1 0.92 -9.77 -14.95
CA MET A 1 0.68 -9.35 -13.55
C MET A 1 1.62 -8.18 -13.32
N CYS A 2 1.14 -7.07 -12.76
CA CYS A 2 1.97 -5.90 -12.48
C CYS A 2 1.89 -5.65 -10.99
N GLU A 3 2.90 -6.10 -10.26
CA GLU A 3 3.06 -5.86 -8.84
C GLU A 3 3.50 -4.41 -8.61
N SER A 4 3.17 -3.86 -7.44
CA SER A 4 3.57 -2.51 -7.06
C SER A 4 4.06 -2.47 -5.62
N ALA A 5 5.05 -1.63 -5.35
CA ALA A 5 5.49 -1.34 -4.01
C ALA A 5 4.45 -0.43 -3.33
N VAL A 6 3.91 -0.89 -2.20
CA VAL A 6 3.03 -0.09 -1.35
C VAL A 6 3.87 0.57 -0.27
N VAL A 7 3.77 1.89 -0.21
CA VAL A 7 4.60 2.75 0.63
C VAL A 7 3.69 3.64 1.46
N LEU A 8 3.97 3.76 2.75
CA LEU A 8 3.24 4.62 3.67
C LEU A 8 4.08 5.86 4.00
N GLU A 9 3.50 7.02 3.74
CA GLU A 9 4.04 8.32 4.16
C GLU A 9 3.36 8.77 5.46
N SER A 10 4.18 9.08 6.46
CA SER A 10 3.76 9.67 7.74
C SER A 10 4.63 10.88 8.08
N ALA A 11 4.30 11.56 9.19
CA ALA A 11 5.13 12.64 9.71
C ALA A 11 6.54 12.18 10.13
N GLU A 12 6.73 10.88 10.39
CA GLU A 12 8.00 10.28 10.82
C GLU A 12 8.88 9.87 9.62
N GLY A 13 8.30 9.84 8.42
CA GLY A 13 8.99 9.50 7.18
C GLY A 13 8.21 8.52 6.32
N THR A 14 8.94 7.81 5.47
CA THR A 14 8.40 6.89 4.46
C THR A 14 8.76 5.45 4.82
N GLU A 15 7.76 4.58 4.92
CA GLU A 15 7.91 3.16 5.25
C GLU A 15 7.38 2.28 4.11
N THR A 16 8.13 1.24 3.73
CA THR A 16 7.63 0.23 2.78
C THR A 16 6.71 -0.74 3.52
N VAL A 17 5.42 -0.74 3.16
CA VAL A 17 4.41 -1.65 3.71
C VAL A 17 4.52 -3.03 3.06
N MET A 18 4.61 -3.05 1.72
CA MET A 18 4.70 -4.29 0.95
C MET A 18 5.46 -4.01 -0.36
N PRO A 19 6.63 -4.63 -0.59
CA PRO A 19 7.45 -4.32 -1.76
C PRO A 19 6.84 -4.81 -3.09
N GLU A 20 6.04 -5.88 -3.05
CA GLU A 20 5.43 -6.51 -4.23
C GLU A 20 3.96 -6.85 -3.96
N ALA A 21 3.12 -5.83 -3.85
CA ALA A 21 1.68 -6.04 -3.73
C ALA A 21 1.09 -6.40 -5.08
N ALA A 22 0.35 -7.52 -5.11
CA ALA A 22 -0.46 -7.94 -6.23
C ALA A 22 -1.88 -7.36 -6.17
N MET A 23 -2.38 -7.09 -4.96
CA MET A 23 -3.70 -6.50 -4.72
C MET A 23 -3.65 -5.52 -3.55
N VAL A 24 -4.45 -4.45 -3.63
CA VAL A 24 -4.65 -3.47 -2.56
C VAL A 24 -6.15 -3.23 -2.40
N TRP A 25 -6.68 -3.50 -1.20
CA TRP A 25 -8.10 -3.35 -0.86
C TRP A 25 -8.30 -2.25 0.15
N VAL A 26 -9.30 -1.41 -0.06
CA VAL A 26 -9.76 -0.44 0.96
C VAL A 26 -10.93 -1.06 1.71
N LYS A 27 -10.78 -1.22 3.04
CA LYS A 27 -11.80 -1.74 3.95
C LYS A 27 -12.09 -0.68 5.02
N GLY A 28 -12.99 0.25 4.70
CA GLY A 28 -13.30 1.37 5.59
C GLY A 28 -12.12 2.32 5.72
N SER A 29 -11.58 2.48 6.94
CA SER A 29 -10.39 3.29 7.23
C SER A 29 -9.07 2.54 7.05
N ASP A 30 -9.12 1.25 6.71
CA ASP A 30 -7.95 0.39 6.67
C ASP A 30 -7.65 -0.04 5.24
N ILE A 31 -6.37 -0.26 4.96
CA ILE A 31 -5.88 -0.76 3.67
C ILE A 31 -5.27 -2.14 3.87
N VAL A 32 -5.68 -3.10 3.04
CA VAL A 32 -5.15 -4.46 3.05
C VAL A 32 -4.38 -4.71 1.75
N CYS A 33 -3.09 -4.95 1.86
CA CYS A 33 -2.20 -5.29 0.76
C CYS A 33 -1.99 -6.80 0.73
N VAL A 34 -2.02 -7.41 -0.45
CA VAL A 34 -1.83 -8.85 -0.64
C VAL A 34 -0.80 -9.07 -1.75
N ASP A 35 0.17 -9.93 -1.51
CA ASP A 35 1.16 -10.31 -2.52
C ASP A 35 0.71 -11.54 -3.34
N ILE A 36 1.56 -11.96 -4.29
CA ILE A 36 1.26 -13.10 -5.17
C ILE A 36 1.20 -14.45 -4.44
N LEU A 37 1.78 -14.53 -3.24
CA LEU A 37 1.73 -15.73 -2.39
C LEU A 37 0.51 -15.74 -1.47
N GLY A 38 -0.30 -14.69 -1.48
CA GLY A 38 -1.47 -14.53 -0.62
C GLY A 38 -1.15 -14.03 0.79
N ARG A 39 0.07 -13.51 1.04
CA ARG A 39 0.40 -12.90 2.34
C ARG A 39 -0.27 -11.54 2.44
N GLU A 40 -0.96 -11.30 3.54
CA GLU A 40 -1.67 -10.05 3.79
C GLU A 40 -0.90 -9.13 4.74
N MET A 41 -0.94 -7.82 4.46
CA MET A 41 -0.50 -6.77 5.36
C MET A 41 -1.59 -5.71 5.48
N ALA A 42 -2.03 -5.43 6.70
CA ALA A 42 -3.05 -4.42 6.98
C ALA A 42 -2.40 -3.13 7.50
N VAL A 43 -2.86 -2.00 6.98
CA VAL A 43 -2.48 -0.65 7.42
C VAL A 43 -3.72 0.05 7.94
N ASN A 44 -3.76 0.23 9.26
CA ASN A 44 -4.92 0.84 9.91
C ASN A 44 -4.91 2.37 9.75
N ASN A 45 -6.09 2.97 9.64
CA ASN A 45 -6.25 4.42 9.59
C ASN A 45 -5.40 5.08 8.49
N ALA A 46 -5.52 4.56 7.26
CA ALA A 46 -4.78 5.02 6.10
C ALA A 46 -5.67 5.15 4.87
N ARG A 47 -5.24 5.97 3.91
CA ARG A 47 -5.85 6.11 2.59
C ARG A 47 -4.80 6.08 1.50
N ILE A 48 -5.21 5.69 0.30
CA ILE A 48 -4.37 5.84 -0.91
C ILE A 48 -4.30 7.32 -1.25
N SER A 49 -3.09 7.90 -1.24
CA SER A 49 -2.84 9.27 -1.69
C SER A 49 -2.54 9.35 -3.17
N GLU A 50 -1.81 8.36 -3.70
CA GLU A 50 -1.37 8.34 -5.10
C GLU A 50 -1.17 6.90 -5.62
N ILE A 51 -1.40 6.70 -6.92
CA ILE A 51 -1.07 5.47 -7.64
C ILE A 51 -0.18 5.86 -8.83
N ASP A 52 1.11 5.56 -8.72
CA ASP A 52 2.08 5.75 -9.79
C ASP A 52 2.32 4.43 -10.52
N LEU A 53 1.60 4.25 -11.63
CA LEU A 53 1.70 3.05 -12.46
C LEU A 53 3.02 2.96 -13.24
N MET A 54 3.72 4.08 -13.47
CA MET A 54 5.00 4.07 -14.18
C MET A 54 6.16 3.79 -13.21
N GLY A 55 6.08 4.30 -11.99
CA GLY A 55 7.02 4.02 -10.91
C GLY A 55 6.74 2.72 -10.15
N HIS A 56 5.70 1.97 -10.51
CA HIS A 56 5.25 0.74 -9.86
C HIS A 56 5.02 0.93 -8.35
N ARG A 57 4.32 2.01 -7.97
CA ARG A 57 4.12 2.40 -6.58
C ARG A 57 2.68 2.78 -6.26
N VAL A 58 2.27 2.43 -5.06
CA VAL A 58 1.03 2.91 -4.42
C VAL A 58 1.45 3.62 -3.15
N LEU A 59 1.14 4.91 -3.05
CA LEU A 59 1.44 5.71 -1.87
C LEU A 59 0.21 5.78 -0.96
N LEU A 60 0.44 5.55 0.32
CA LEU A 60 -0.52 5.64 1.39
C LEU A 60 -0.18 6.82 2.29
N THR A 61 -1.19 7.44 2.87
CA THR A 61 -1.05 8.45 3.92
C THR A 61 -1.90 8.07 5.11
N ARG A 62 -1.44 8.40 6.33
CA ARG A 62 -2.26 8.29 7.54
C ARG A 62 -3.43 9.27 7.49
N LEU A 63 -4.58 8.86 8.03
CA LEU A 63 -5.76 9.69 8.24
C LEU A 63 -5.61 10.61 9.46
#